data_AF-A0A077PHH3-F1
#
_entry.id   AF-A0A077PHH3-F1
#
_cell.length_a   1.000
_cell.length_b   1.000
_cell.length_c   1.000
_cell.angle_alpha   90.00
_cell.angle_beta   90.00
_cell.angle_gamma   90.00
#
_symmetry.space_group_name_H-M   'P 1'
#
loop_
_entity.id
_entity.type
_entity.pdbx_description
1 polymer ?
#
loop_
_entity_poly.entity_id
_entity_poly.type
_entity_poly.pdbx_seq_one_letter_code
_entity_poly.pdbx_strand_id
1 'polypeptide(L)'
;MNGMFWVLCSGAPWRDLPERYGPWKTVYNRFNRGSKSGIINKIFNRLLSILDEKGLIDWAEICLDGSNIRASKDAAGAKKNIPISLTIMRWVAHAVVMVPKSTWQPTERVFPST
;
A
#
# COMPACT_ATOMS: atom_id res chain seq x y z
N MET A 1 -7.52 -18.71 -0.26
CA MET A 1 -8.58 -17.70 0.02
C MET A 1 -8.26 -16.90 1.28
N ASN A 2 -7.86 -17.57 2.37
CA ASN A 2 -7.67 -16.99 3.70
C ASN A 2 -6.73 -15.78 3.77
N GLY A 3 -5.67 -15.73 2.95
CA GLY A 3 -4.78 -14.57 2.93
C GLY A 3 -5.45 -13.26 2.49
N MET A 4 -6.46 -13.33 1.60
CA MET A 4 -7.21 -12.15 1.18
C MET A 4 -8.05 -11.59 2.33
N PHE A 5 -8.78 -12.46 3.03
CA PHE A 5 -9.56 -12.06 4.20
C PHE A 5 -8.68 -11.53 5.33
N TRP A 6 -7.52 -12.13 5.56
CA TRP A 6 -6.59 -11.64 6.58
C TRP A 6 -6.18 -10.19 6.31
N VAL A 7 -5.81 -9.85 5.07
CA VAL A 7 -5.46 -8.47 4.69
C VAL A 7 -6.67 -7.54 4.80
N LEU A 8 -7.83 -7.95 4.29
CA LEU A 8 -9.04 -7.12 4.30
C LEU A 8 -9.57 -6.85 5.72
N CYS A 9 -9.46 -7.80 6.65
CA CYS A 9 -9.90 -7.61 8.03
C CYS A 9 -8.86 -6.88 8.89
N SER A 10 -7.56 -7.05 8.63
CA SER A 10 -6.50 -6.40 9.41
C SER A 10 -6.12 -5.01 8.91
N GLY A 11 -6.40 -4.70 7.65
CA GLY A 11 -5.91 -3.48 6.99
C GLY A 11 -4.39 -3.46 6.76
N ALA A 12 -3.68 -4.57 7.05
CA ALA A 12 -2.24 -4.63 6.91
C ALA A 12 -1.80 -4.47 5.44
N PRO A 13 -0.61 -3.90 5.18
CA PRO A 13 -0.04 -3.87 3.85
C PRO A 13 0.03 -5.28 3.24
N TRP A 14 -0.26 -5.42 1.94
CA TRP A 14 -0.18 -6.72 1.26
C TRP A 14 1.18 -7.41 1.41
N ARG A 15 2.27 -6.63 1.52
CA ARG A 15 3.63 -7.15 1.70
C ARG A 15 3.86 -7.84 3.03
N ASP A 16 3.02 -7.54 4.02
CA ASP A 16 3.11 -8.07 5.38
C ASP A 16 2.24 -9.32 5.55
N LEU A 17 1.68 -9.84 4.46
CA LEU A 17 0.91 -11.07 4.47
C LEU A 17 1.77 -12.22 5.05
N PRO A 18 1.30 -12.90 6.12
CA PRO A 18 2.01 -14.02 6.71
C PRO A 18 2.26 -15.14 5.69
N GLU A 19 3.48 -15.69 5.71
CA GLU A 19 3.94 -16.71 4.75
C GLU A 19 3.04 -17.96 4.71
N ARG A 20 2.38 -18.29 5.83
CA ARG A 20 1.38 -19.37 5.91
C ARG A 20 0.23 -19.25 4.89
N TYR A 21 -0.03 -18.05 4.37
CA TYR A 21 -1.05 -17.80 3.36
C TYR A 21 -0.52 -17.84 1.91
N GLY A 22 0.78 -18.10 1.75
CA GLY A 22 1.48 -18.15 0.48
C GLY A 22 1.98 -16.78 0.00
N PRO A 23 2.54 -16.72 -1.23
CA PRO A 23 3.15 -15.51 -1.76
C PRO A 23 2.14 -14.36 -1.89
N TRP A 24 2.44 -13.22 -1.26
CA TRP A 24 1.54 -12.06 -1.25
C TRP A 24 1.14 -11.58 -2.64
N LYS A 25 2.04 -11.66 -3.63
CA LYS A 25 1.77 -11.27 -5.02
C LYS A 25 0.64 -12.09 -5.62
N THR A 26 0.60 -13.39 -5.34
CA THR A 26 -0.44 -14.29 -5.84
C THR A 26 -1.81 -13.94 -5.25
N VAL A 27 -1.84 -13.67 -3.95
CA VAL A 27 -3.07 -13.28 -3.24
C VAL A 27 -3.57 -11.92 -3.73
N TYR A 28 -2.68 -10.93 -3.84
CA TYR A 28 -2.99 -9.61 -4.37
C TYR A 28 -3.49 -9.69 -5.82
N ASN A 29 -2.81 -10.45 -6.69
CA ASN A 29 -3.21 -10.59 -8.09
C ASN A 29 -4.61 -11.20 -8.22
N ARG A 30 -4.95 -12.17 -7.36
CA ARG A 30 -6.28 -12.76 -7.33
C ARG A 30 -7.33 -11.76 -6.86
N PHE A 31 -7.04 -11.00 -5.80
CA PHE A 31 -7.91 -9.91 -5.33
C PHE A 31 -8.13 -8.87 -6.43
N ASN A 32 -7.06 -8.41 -7.06
CA ASN A 32 -7.10 -7.38 -8.11
C ASN A 32 -7.89 -7.86 -9.34
N ARG A 33 -7.69 -9.11 -9.79
CA ARG A 33 -8.48 -9.70 -10.88
C ARG A 33 -9.96 -9.76 -10.54
N GLY A 34 -10.30 -10.22 -9.32
CA GLY A 34 -11.68 -10.27 -8.84
C GLY A 34 -12.32 -8.90 -8.66
N SER A 35 -11.53 -7.90 -8.25
CA SER A 35 -11.99 -6.52 -8.10
C SER A 35 -12.29 -5.90 -9.46
N LYS A 36 -11.37 -6.06 -10.42
CA LYS A 36 -11.54 -5.58 -11.80
C LYS A 36 -12.71 -6.25 -12.52
N SER A 37 -12.97 -7.53 -12.27
CA SER A 37 -14.13 -8.22 -12.82
C SER A 37 -15.44 -7.96 -12.06
N GLY A 38 -15.41 -7.17 -10.99
CA GLY A 38 -16.58 -6.85 -10.15
C GLY A 38 -17.04 -7.99 -9.24
N ILE A 39 -16.35 -9.13 -9.20
CA ILE A 39 -16.70 -10.27 -8.34
C ILE A 39 -16.64 -9.86 -6.86
N ILE A 40 -15.62 -9.10 -6.47
CA ILE A 40 -15.49 -8.62 -5.09
C ILE A 40 -16.68 -7.74 -4.69
N ASN A 41 -17.10 -6.81 -5.57
CA ASN A 41 -18.28 -5.97 -5.34
C ASN A 41 -19.56 -6.80 -5.23
N LYS A 42 -19.74 -7.83 -6.08
CA LYS A 42 -20.90 -8.72 -6.01
C LYS A 42 -20.96 -9.48 -4.67
N ILE A 43 -19.82 -10.00 -4.20
CA ILE A 43 -19.74 -10.68 -2.91
C ILE A 43 -20.08 -9.71 -1.78
N PHE A 44 -19.51 -8.50 -1.80
CA PHE A 44 -19.75 -7.47 -0.80
C PHE A 44 -21.22 -7.06 -0.73
N ASN A 45 -21.83 -6.74 -1.88
CA ASN A 45 -23.25 -6.37 -1.94
C ASN A 45 -24.17 -7.51 -1.49
N ARG A 46 -23.83 -8.76 -1.82
CA ARG A 46 -24.61 -9.91 -1.33
C ARG A 46 -24.51 -10.06 0.18
N LEU A 47 -23.34 -9.83 0.76
CA LEU A 47 -23.16 -9.86 2.21
C LEU A 47 -23.95 -8.73 2.89
N LEU A 48 -23.90 -7.51 2.35
CA LEU A 48 -24.70 -6.39 2.84
C LEU A 48 -26.19 -6.72 2.82
N SER A 49 -26.71 -7.26 1.71
CA SER A 49 -28.11 -7.69 1.61
C SER A 49 -28.50 -8.69 2.71
N ILE A 50 -27.64 -9.67 3.01
CA ILE A 50 -27.90 -10.67 4.06
C ILE A 50 -27.89 -10.02 5.45
N LEU A 51 -27.02 -9.04 5.69
CA LEU A 51 -26.95 -8.35 6.97
C LEU A 51 -28.14 -7.39 7.16
N ASP A 52 -28.58 -6.73 6.09
CA ASP A 52 -29.77 -5.88 6.04
C ASP A 52 -31.04 -6.70 6.33
N GLU A 53 -31.21 -7.85 5.66
CA GLU A 53 -32.32 -8.79 5.92
C GLU A 53 -32.36 -9.26 7.40
N LYS A 54 -31.21 -9.30 8.07
CA LYS A 54 -31.11 -9.67 9.49
C LYS A 54 -31.26 -8.50 10.45
N GLY A 55 -31.46 -7.28 9.95
CA GLY A 55 -31.53 -6.07 10.77
C GLY A 55 -30.23 -5.74 11.49
N LEU A 56 -29.08 -6.20 10.95
CA LEU A 56 -27.76 -6.00 11.55
C LEU A 56 -27.04 -4.75 11.00
N ILE A 57 -27.67 -4.04 10.06
CA ILE A 57 -27.16 -2.79 9.50
C ILE A 57 -28.08 -1.66 9.92
N ASP A 58 -27.52 -0.69 10.63
CA ASP A 58 -28.13 0.63 10.75
C ASP A 58 -27.55 1.53 9.65
N TRP A 59 -28.39 1.83 8.65
CA TRP A 59 -28.00 2.67 7.52
C TRP A 59 -27.80 4.14 7.89
N ALA A 60 -28.33 4.60 9.04
CA ALA A 60 -28.12 5.97 9.50
C ALA A 60 -26.74 6.17 10.14
N GLU A 61 -26.16 5.11 10.71
CA GLU A 61 -24.88 5.13 11.43
C GLU A 61 -23.70 4.61 10.57
N ILE A 62 -23.96 4.09 9.36
CA ILE A 62 -22.91 3.52 8.52
C ILE A 62 -22.08 4.62 7.85
N CYS A 63 -20.92 4.92 8.43
CA CYS A 63 -19.92 5.80 7.84
C CYS A 63 -18.82 4.97 7.20
N LEU A 64 -18.69 5.03 5.87
CA LEU A 64 -17.59 4.42 5.13
C LEU A 64 -16.52 5.49 4.89
N ASP A 65 -15.55 5.61 5.78
CA ASP A 65 -14.44 6.54 5.61
C ASP A 65 -13.23 5.87 4.95
N GLY A 66 -12.61 6.57 4.02
CA GLY A 66 -11.44 6.09 3.30
C GLY A 66 -10.52 7.25 3.00
N SER A 67 -9.31 7.25 3.58
CA SER A 67 -8.29 8.23 3.25
C SER A 67 -7.44 7.73 2.09
N ASN A 68 -7.44 8.42 0.95
CA ASN A 68 -6.50 8.18 -0.15
C ASN A 68 -5.47 9.32 -0.18
N ILE A 69 -4.24 9.02 0.19
CA ILE A 69 -3.11 9.96 0.12
C ILE A 69 -2.35 9.66 -1.17
N ARG A 70 -2.32 10.63 -2.10
CA ARG A 70 -1.45 10.50 -3.28
C ARG A 70 0.00 10.46 -2.82
N ALA A 71 0.75 9.50 -3.34
CA ALA A 71 2.19 9.48 -3.14
C ALA A 71 2.83 10.74 -3.77
N SER A 72 3.86 11.29 -3.14
CA SER A 72 4.68 12.35 -3.74
C SER A 72 5.23 11.89 -5.09
N LYS A 73 5.45 12.83 -6.02
CA LYS A 73 6.14 12.57 -7.31
C LYS A 73 7.48 11.84 -7.11
N ASP A 74 8.14 12.07 -5.98
CA ASP A 74 9.45 11.48 -5.67
C ASP A 74 9.36 10.00 -5.27
N ALA A 75 8.18 9.53 -4.85
CA ALA A 75 7.94 8.13 -4.50
C ALA A 75 7.96 7.18 -5.71
N ALA A 76 7.79 7.72 -6.94
CA ALA A 76 7.89 6.95 -8.16
C ALA A 76 9.33 6.45 -8.45
N GLY A 77 10.33 7.06 -7.81
CA GLY A 77 11.75 6.76 -8.04
C GLY A 77 12.27 7.31 -9.37
N ALA A 78 13.60 7.31 -9.53
CA ALA A 78 14.24 7.77 -10.76
C ALA A 78 13.98 6.79 -11.93
N LYS A 79 13.90 7.32 -13.16
CA LYS A 79 13.80 6.50 -14.38
C LYS A 79 14.96 5.50 -14.46
N LYS A 80 14.66 4.21 -14.44
CA LYS A 80 15.61 3.14 -14.82
C LYS A 80 15.61 3.05 -16.35
N ASN A 81 16.78 3.18 -16.99
CA ASN A 81 17.04 3.28 -18.44
C ASN A 81 17.23 4.70 -19.01
N ILE A 82 18.01 5.54 -18.32
CA ILE A 82 18.60 6.73 -18.96
C ILE A 82 19.73 6.22 -19.86
N PRO A 83 19.78 6.56 -21.16
CA PRO A 83 20.91 6.18 -22.01
C PRO A 83 22.19 6.72 -21.39
N ILE A 84 23.15 5.82 -21.15
CA ILE A 84 24.41 6.14 -20.48
C ILE A 84 25.25 6.99 -21.44
N SER A 85 25.15 8.31 -21.34
CA SER A 85 26.11 9.22 -21.93
C SER A 85 27.38 9.21 -21.06
N LEU A 86 28.55 8.97 -21.66
CA LEU A 86 29.85 9.03 -20.98
C LEU A 86 30.08 10.39 -20.29
N THR A 87 29.56 11.47 -20.86
CA THR A 87 29.61 12.82 -20.29
C THR A 87 28.78 12.90 -19.01
N ILE A 88 27.57 12.32 -18.99
CA ILE A 88 26.71 12.27 -17.79
C ILE A 88 27.37 11.37 -16.73
N MET A 89 27.97 10.24 -17.12
CA MET A 89 28.67 9.33 -16.21
C MET A 89 29.84 9.99 -15.47
N ARG A 90 30.60 10.86 -16.14
CA ARG A 90 31.72 11.58 -15.50
C ARG A 90 31.27 12.49 -14.36
N TRP A 91 30.12 13.17 -14.50
CA TRP A 91 29.54 13.99 -13.43
C TRP A 91 28.82 13.15 -12.37
N VAL A 92 28.08 12.11 -12.77
CA VAL A 92 27.37 11.21 -11.86
C VAL A 92 28.34 10.40 -11.00
N ALA A 93 29.46 9.93 -11.54
CA ALA A 93 30.50 9.24 -10.78
C ALA A 93 31.06 10.14 -9.66
N HIS A 94 31.29 11.42 -9.97
CA HIS A 94 31.76 12.40 -8.98
C HIS A 94 30.71 12.67 -7.89
N ALA A 95 29.42 12.70 -8.25
CA ALA A 95 28.32 12.90 -7.29
C ALA A 95 28.01 11.65 -6.43
N VAL A 96 28.10 10.44 -7.01
CA VAL A 96 27.86 9.17 -6.30
C VAL A 96 28.95 8.89 -5.26
N VAL A 97 30.18 9.36 -5.48
CA VAL A 97 31.28 9.28 -4.50
C VAL A 97 31.04 10.22 -3.31
N MET A 98 30.29 11.30 -3.48
CA MET A 98 30.11 12.33 -2.44
C MET A 98 28.79 12.26 -1.65
N VAL A 99 27.82 11.43 -2.04
CA VAL A 99 26.53 11.36 -1.33
C VAL A 99 26.52 10.20 -0.33
N PRO A 100 26.36 10.46 0.99
CA PRO A 100 26.12 9.38 1.94
C PRO A 100 24.79 8.68 1.64
N LYS A 101 24.84 7.35 1.45
CA LYS A 101 23.65 6.50 1.41
C LYS A 101 23.10 6.40 2.84
N SER A 102 22.02 7.14 3.11
CA SER A 102 21.27 7.20 4.40
C SER A 102 21.64 8.38 5.30
N THR A 103 20.71 9.33 5.41
CA THR A 103 20.46 10.07 6.65
C THR A 103 19.11 9.65 7.18
N TRP A 104 19.08 8.64 8.04
CA TRP A 104 18.10 8.58 9.11
C TRP A 104 18.49 9.68 10.10
N GLN A 105 17.63 10.68 10.29
CA GLN A 105 17.73 11.61 11.41
C GLN A 105 16.59 11.23 12.37
N PRO A 106 16.89 10.73 13.58
CA PRO A 106 15.90 10.73 14.65
C PRO A 106 15.62 12.18 14.99
N THR A 107 14.37 12.63 14.85
CA THR A 107 13.96 13.91 15.43
C THR A 107 13.92 13.73 16.95
N GLU A 108 15.00 14.07 17.65
CA GLU A 108 14.93 14.29 19.09
C GLU A 108 14.01 15.48 19.35
N ARG A 109 12.75 15.19 19.74
CA ARG A 109 11.93 16.16 20.45
C ARG A 109 12.47 16.26 21.88
N VAL A 110 13.36 17.21 22.10
CA VAL A 110 13.65 17.68 23.45
C VAL A 110 12.43 18.46 23.92
N PHE A 111 11.64 17.85 24.81
CA PHE A 111 10.63 18.56 25.58
C PHE A 111 11.32 19.31 26.72
N PRO A 112 11.09 20.61 26.92
CA PRO A 112 11.62 21.31 28.08
C PRO A 112 10.93 20.78 29.36
N SER A 113 11.73 20.35 30.33
CA SER A 113 11.27 20.10 31.69
C SER A 113 11.04 21.42 32.42
N THR A 114 9.85 21.52 33.02
CA THR A 114 9.32 22.43 34.05
C THR A 114 10.08 23.72 34.36
#